data_AF-A0A3C0ZB04-F1
#
_entry.id   AF-A0A3C0ZB04-F1
#
_cell.length_a   1.000
_cell.length_b   1.000
_cell.length_c   1.000
_cell.angle_alpha   90.00
_cell.angle_beta   90.00
_cell.angle_gamma   90.00
#
_symmetry.space_group_name_H-M   'P 1'
#
loop_
_entity.id
_entity.type
_entity.pdbx_description
1 polymer ?
#
loop_
_entity_poly.entity_id
_entity_poly.type
_entity_poly.pdbx_seq_one_letter_code
_entity_poly.pdbx_strand_id
1 'polypeptide(L)'
;MVTNIGYQFTSVNSNRLDPIAQSTIQSTYQYHYHYESLNLTRYSRLWGKVAFYTATVAANGSEKAIERMNGVLSATVVLKATREIQMAVGLIGFIDPAAIIPVFPTFAYKQQFANRMILDIILPKGAYLRKEVLRNGRVSIGSDLNSTIFYLYNFQGAEKVYTFSQMEINSGLTYEHNLGRSFIATLKSGLKTIPRSRVFEKNKTQRDYIWEASPDPSFYIHAGLSFNPFAKKRK
;
A
#
# COMPACT_ATOMS: atom_id res chain seq x y z
N MET A 1 -18.83 2.73 9.95
CA MET A 1 -18.18 3.90 9.34
C MET A 1 -16.93 4.20 10.14
N VAL A 2 -15.79 4.41 9.47
CA VAL A 2 -14.51 4.73 10.09
C VAL A 2 -13.94 5.95 9.40
N THR A 3 -13.56 6.96 10.17
CA THR A 3 -12.89 8.17 9.68
C THR A 3 -11.41 8.08 10.05
N ASN A 4 -10.53 8.40 9.11
CA ASN A 4 -9.09 8.42 9.34
C ASN A 4 -8.52 9.77 8.88
N ILE A 5 -7.75 10.40 9.76
CA ILE A 5 -7.06 11.67 9.52
C ILE A 5 -5.58 11.40 9.79
N GLY A 6 -4.71 11.78 8.86
CA GLY A 6 -3.29 11.67 9.07
C GLY A 6 -2.50 12.77 8.40
N TYR A 7 -1.27 12.92 8.89
CA TYR A 7 -0.32 13.92 8.47
C TYR A 7 1.00 13.24 8.13
N GLN A 8 1.55 13.57 6.97
CA GLN A 8 2.83 13.06 6.52
C GLN A 8 3.75 14.22 6.16
N PHE A 9 4.92 14.24 6.80
CA PHE A 9 6.01 15.15 6.49
C PHE A 9 7.11 14.40 5.74
N THR A 10 7.57 14.93 4.62
CA THR A 10 8.66 14.35 3.83
C THR A 10 9.67 15.43 3.49
N SER A 11 10.94 15.22 3.84
CA SER A 11 12.05 16.11 3.50
C SER A 11 12.97 15.42 2.51
N VAL A 12 13.27 16.09 1.40
CA VAL A 12 14.17 15.60 0.35
C VAL A 12 15.35 16.57 0.24
N ASN A 13 16.55 16.07 0.48
CA ASN A 13 17.78 16.82 0.22
C ASN A 13 18.32 16.41 -1.15
N SER A 14 18.44 17.37 -2.06
CA SER A 14 19.05 17.17 -3.37
C SER A 14 20.36 17.93 -3.43
N ASN A 15 21.43 17.20 -3.76
CA ASN A 15 22.73 17.79 -4.04
C ASN A 15 22.93 17.75 -5.56
N ARG A 16 22.94 18.91 -6.20
CA ARG A 16 23.26 19.03 -7.63
C ARG A 16 24.64 19.68 -7.77
N LEU A 17 25.48 19.09 -8.60
CA LEU A 17 26.70 19.76 -9.05
C LEU A 17 26.32 20.86 -10.02
N ASP A 18 26.76 22.09 -9.74
CA ASP A 18 26.72 23.17 -10.70
C ASP A 18 27.89 22.99 -11.69
N PRO A 19 27.63 22.64 -12.96
CA PRO A 19 28.67 22.38 -13.93
C PRO A 19 29.48 23.62 -14.30
N ILE A 20 28.99 24.83 -13.98
CA ILE A 20 29.66 26.10 -14.28
C ILE A 20 30.50 26.56 -13.08
N ALA A 21 29.98 26.41 -11.86
CA ALA A 21 30.62 26.92 -10.65
C ALA A 21 31.47 25.88 -9.89
N GLN A 22 31.51 24.61 -10.32
CA GLN A 22 32.17 23.49 -9.62
C GLN A 22 31.80 23.40 -8.13
N SER A 23 30.60 23.86 -7.77
CA SER A 23 30.09 23.87 -6.40
C SER A 23 28.87 22.97 -6.28
N THR A 24 28.61 22.48 -5.08
CA THR A 24 27.43 21.65 -4.81
C THR A 24 26.30 22.54 -4.35
N ILE A 25 25.25 22.67 -5.17
CA ILE A 25 24.00 23.31 -4.76
C ILE A 25 23.23 22.30 -3.92
N GLN A 26 23.08 22.62 -2.63
CA GLN A 26 22.22 21.88 -1.72
C GLN A 26 20.84 22.52 -1.71
N SER A 27 19.85 21.77 -2.19
CA SER A 27 18.45 22.17 -2.13
C SER A 27 17.69 21.23 -1.21
N THR A 28 17.18 21.76 -0.09
CA THR A 28 16.28 21.06 0.82
C THR A 28 14.85 21.38 0.42
N TYR A 29 14.10 20.35 0.02
CA TYR A 29 12.68 20.45 -0.28
C TYR A 29 11.88 19.81 0.85
N GLN A 30 11.01 20.59 1.49
CA GLN A 30 10.11 20.14 2.54
C GLN A 30 8.70 20.03 1.98
N TYR A 31 8.03 18.90 2.26
CA TYR A 31 6.69 18.62 1.78
C TYR A 31 5.81 18.19 2.94
N HIS A 32 4.69 18.88 3.11
CA HIS A 32 3.71 18.60 4.14
C HIS A 32 2.41 18.17 3.48
N TYR A 33 1.89 17.01 3.89
CA TYR A 33 0.68 16.41 3.35
C TYR A 33 -0.30 16.10 4.47
N HIS A 34 -1.55 16.46 4.26
CA HIS A 34 -2.66 16.03 5.08
C HIS A 34 -3.53 15.09 4.24
N TYR A 35 -3.93 13.97 4.82
CA TYR A 35 -4.89 13.08 4.19
C TYR A 35 -6.07 12.84 5.12
N GLU A 36 -7.25 12.96 4.55
CA GLU A 36 -8.51 12.67 5.20
C GLU A 36 -9.19 11.56 4.42
N SER A 37 -9.72 10.56 5.12
CA SER A 37 -10.49 9.51 4.47
C SER A 37 -11.69 9.07 5.29
N LEU A 38 -12.78 8.80 4.56
CA LEU A 38 -14.03 8.31 5.08
C LEU A 38 -14.26 6.91 4.51
N ASN A 39 -14.40 5.93 5.41
CA ASN A 39 -14.56 4.51 5.06
C ASN A 39 -15.93 4.02 5.53
N LEU A 40 -16.75 3.60 4.58
CA LEU A 40 -18.06 2.99 4.79
C LEU A 40 -17.97 1.50 4.46
N THR A 41 -18.61 0.68 5.27
CA THR A 41 -18.72 -0.76 5.03
C THR A 41 -20.15 -1.18 5.33
N ARG A 42 -20.78 -1.86 4.37
CA ARG A 42 -22.13 -2.39 4.50
C ARG A 42 -22.11 -3.89 4.24
N TYR A 43 -22.67 -4.66 5.18
CA TYR A 43 -22.86 -6.09 5.02
C TYR A 43 -24.24 -6.38 4.43
N SER A 44 -24.32 -7.38 3.56
CA SER A 44 -25.58 -7.87 3.00
C SER A 44 -25.50 -9.39 2.74
N ARG A 45 -26.55 -9.93 2.14
CA ARG A 45 -26.54 -11.26 1.55
C ARG A 45 -26.73 -11.16 0.04
N LEU A 46 -25.88 -11.86 -0.71
CA LEU A 46 -26.01 -12.07 -2.16
C LEU A 46 -25.97 -13.58 -2.42
N TRP A 47 -26.98 -14.13 -3.09
CA TRP A 47 -27.13 -15.58 -3.33
C TRP A 47 -27.01 -16.44 -2.05
N GLY A 48 -27.56 -15.93 -0.93
CA GLY A 48 -27.47 -16.60 0.37
C GLY A 48 -26.07 -16.59 1.01
N LYS A 49 -25.07 -15.98 0.36
CA LYS A 49 -23.70 -15.80 0.85
C LYS A 49 -23.54 -14.41 1.46
N VAL A 50 -22.63 -14.29 2.43
CA VAL A 50 -22.29 -12.99 3.02
C VAL A 50 -21.58 -12.17 1.96
N ALA A 51 -22.08 -10.97 1.71
CA ALA A 51 -21.42 -9.97 0.89
C ALA A 51 -21.11 -8.74 1.73
N PHE A 52 -20.00 -8.07 1.43
CA PHE A 52 -19.69 -6.76 2.01
C PHE A 52 -19.27 -5.80 0.92
N TYR A 53 -19.77 -4.58 1.04
CA TYR A 53 -19.49 -3.48 0.16
C TYR A 53 -18.71 -2.45 0.95
N THR A 54 -17.59 -1.99 0.40
CA THR A 54 -16.83 -0.89 0.99
C THR A 54 -16.84 0.30 0.05
N ALA A 55 -16.97 1.48 0.64
CA ALA A 55 -16.77 2.73 -0.07
C ALA A 55 -15.80 3.58 0.74
N THR A 56 -14.68 3.93 0.13
CA THR A 56 -13.67 4.80 0.71
C THR A 56 -13.59 6.04 -0.17
N VAL A 57 -13.68 7.21 0.44
CA VAL A 57 -13.35 8.48 -0.19
C VAL A 57 -12.21 9.07 0.59
N ALA A 58 -11.14 9.47 -0.10
CA ALA A 58 -9.99 10.10 0.49
C ALA A 58 -9.68 11.41 -0.23
N ALA A 59 -9.42 12.45 0.53
CA ALA A 59 -8.90 13.72 0.04
C ALA A 59 -7.48 13.89 0.57
N ASN A 60 -6.55 14.13 -0.35
CA ASN A 60 -5.17 14.45 -0.02
C ASN A 60 -4.96 15.93 -0.30
N GLY A 61 -4.53 16.69 0.71
CA GLY A 61 -4.17 18.10 0.62
C GLY A 61 -2.69 18.33 0.88
N SER A 62 -2.12 19.32 0.20
CA SER A 62 -0.82 19.90 0.50
C SER A 62 -1.02 21.23 1.25
N GLU A 63 0.07 21.90 1.64
CA GLU A 63 0.05 23.25 2.21
C GLU A 63 -0.59 24.30 1.29
N LYS A 64 -0.72 24.01 -0.01
CA LYS A 64 -1.19 24.97 -1.01
C LYS A 64 -2.66 24.75 -1.40
N ALA A 65 -3.13 23.50 -1.46
CA ALA A 65 -4.51 23.18 -1.87
C ALA A 65 -4.91 21.73 -1.53
N ILE A 66 -6.22 21.43 -1.65
CA ILE A 66 -6.68 20.05 -1.81
C ILE A 66 -6.14 19.55 -3.14
N GLU A 67 -5.18 18.63 -3.08
CA GLU A 67 -4.51 18.14 -4.27
C GLU A 67 -5.43 17.20 -5.04
N ARG A 68 -6.04 16.22 -4.38
CA ARG A 68 -6.83 15.23 -5.10
C ARG A 68 -7.83 14.55 -4.21
N MET A 69 -9.01 14.29 -4.77
CA MET A 69 -9.99 13.40 -4.19
C MET A 69 -9.96 12.08 -4.95
N ASN A 70 -9.68 10.99 -4.24
CA ASN A 70 -9.67 9.64 -4.77
C ASN A 70 -10.75 8.82 -4.07
N GLY A 71 -11.44 7.98 -4.82
CA GLY A 71 -12.40 7.03 -4.26
C GLY A 71 -12.02 5.59 -4.55
N VAL A 72 -12.41 4.69 -3.66
CA VAL A 72 -12.34 3.25 -3.87
C VAL A 72 -13.68 2.64 -3.49
N LEU A 73 -14.27 1.89 -4.42
CA LEU A 73 -15.45 1.09 -4.16
C LEU A 73 -15.04 -0.39 -4.23
N SER A 74 -15.56 -1.22 -3.35
CA SER A 74 -15.39 -2.67 -3.49
C SER A 74 -16.66 -3.41 -3.16
N ALA A 75 -16.84 -4.55 -3.82
CA ALA A 75 -17.91 -5.50 -3.56
C ALA A 75 -17.29 -6.89 -3.49
N THR A 76 -17.38 -7.54 -2.32
CA THR A 76 -16.82 -8.86 -2.11
C THR A 76 -17.87 -9.81 -1.57
N VAL A 77 -17.94 -11.02 -2.12
CA VAL A 77 -18.81 -12.12 -1.70
C VAL A 77 -17.95 -13.23 -1.11
N VAL A 78 -18.29 -13.66 0.09
CA VAL A 78 -17.63 -14.78 0.77
C VAL A 78 -18.27 -16.09 0.29
N LEU A 79 -17.54 -16.85 -0.51
CA LEU A 79 -18.00 -18.11 -1.08
C LEU A 79 -17.99 -19.23 -0.02
N LYS A 80 -16.93 -19.28 0.79
CA LYS A 80 -16.72 -20.29 1.83
C LYS A 80 -15.97 -19.67 3.01
N ALA A 81 -16.41 -19.97 4.23
CA ALA A 81 -15.75 -19.55 5.46
C ALA A 81 -15.89 -20.63 6.54
N THR A 82 -14.95 -21.57 6.56
CA THR A 82 -14.79 -22.57 7.64
C THR A 82 -13.60 -22.18 8.52
N ARG A 83 -13.28 -23.00 9.53
CA ARG A 83 -12.08 -22.81 10.35
C ARG A 83 -10.79 -23.00 9.55
N GLU A 84 -10.82 -23.87 8.56
CA GLU A 84 -9.68 -24.29 7.75
C GLU A 84 -9.58 -23.50 6.44
N ILE A 85 -10.70 -23.13 5.82
CA ILE A 85 -10.72 -22.51 4.48
C ILE A 85 -11.59 -21.27 4.49
N GLN A 86 -11.05 -20.16 4.00
CA GLN A 86 -11.79 -18.95 3.69
C GLN A 86 -11.56 -18.58 2.24
N MET A 87 -12.63 -18.31 1.51
CA MET A 87 -12.59 -17.97 0.10
C MET A 87 -13.59 -16.87 -0.19
N ALA A 88 -13.15 -15.85 -0.90
CA ALA A 88 -13.98 -14.74 -1.33
C ALA A 88 -13.58 -14.26 -2.73
N VAL A 89 -14.58 -13.79 -3.48
CA VAL A 89 -14.41 -13.17 -4.79
C VAL A 89 -15.04 -11.79 -4.77
N GLY A 90 -14.49 -10.87 -5.53
CA GLY A 90 -15.02 -9.52 -5.56
C GLY A 90 -14.50 -8.70 -6.72
N LEU A 91 -14.91 -7.45 -6.70
CA LEU A 91 -14.44 -6.40 -7.60
C LEU A 91 -14.03 -5.21 -6.75
N ILE A 92 -12.96 -4.54 -7.15
CA ILE A 92 -12.53 -3.25 -6.62
C ILE A 92 -12.49 -2.24 -7.76
N GLY A 93 -13.09 -1.07 -7.55
CA GLY A 93 -13.12 0.04 -8.48
C GLY A 93 -12.45 1.27 -7.87
N PHE A 94 -11.72 2.01 -8.70
CA PHE A 94 -11.04 3.25 -8.35
C PHE A 94 -11.75 4.41 -9.03
N ILE A 95 -12.21 5.37 -8.23
CA ILE A 95 -12.69 6.66 -8.69
C ILE A 95 -11.48 7.59 -8.69
N ASP A 96 -10.67 7.45 -9.73
CA ASP A 96 -9.46 8.22 -9.94
C ASP A 96 -9.28 8.49 -11.45
N PRO A 97 -9.30 9.76 -11.90
CA PRO A 97 -9.14 10.11 -13.32
C PRO A 97 -7.84 9.61 -13.96
N ALA A 98 -6.80 9.38 -13.16
CA ALA A 98 -5.51 8.92 -13.67
C ALA A 98 -5.35 7.39 -13.69
N ALA A 99 -6.32 6.63 -13.15
CA ALA A 99 -6.24 5.18 -13.10
C ALA A 99 -6.26 4.57 -14.52
N ILE A 100 -5.26 3.74 -14.84
CA ILE A 100 -5.18 3.05 -16.15
C ILE A 100 -6.32 2.03 -16.31
N ILE A 101 -6.63 1.33 -15.23
CA ILE A 101 -7.69 0.34 -15.15
C ILE A 101 -8.57 0.75 -13.97
N PRO A 102 -9.82 1.18 -14.23
CA PRO A 102 -10.68 1.69 -13.17
C PRO A 102 -11.26 0.58 -12.30
N VAL A 103 -11.29 -0.68 -12.77
CA VAL A 103 -11.89 -1.81 -12.04
C VAL A 103 -11.04 -3.07 -12.17
N PHE A 104 -10.78 -3.75 -11.05
CA PHE A 104 -10.06 -5.01 -10.99
C PHE A 104 -10.87 -6.12 -10.31
N PRO A 105 -10.78 -7.37 -10.79
CA PRO A 105 -11.25 -8.49 -10.02
C PRO A 105 -10.35 -8.73 -8.81
N THR A 106 -10.96 -9.13 -7.70
CA THR A 106 -10.26 -9.50 -6.47
C THR A 106 -10.58 -10.93 -6.10
N PHE A 107 -9.57 -11.66 -5.65
CA PHE A 107 -9.71 -13.03 -5.16
C PHE A 107 -8.97 -13.16 -3.84
N ALA A 108 -9.64 -13.68 -2.82
CA ALA A 108 -9.05 -13.97 -1.53
C ALA A 108 -9.21 -15.45 -1.22
N TYR A 109 -8.10 -16.11 -0.88
CA TYR A 109 -8.05 -17.50 -0.48
C TYR A 109 -7.11 -17.68 0.69
N LYS A 110 -7.64 -18.20 1.78
CA LYS A 110 -6.87 -18.54 2.98
C LYS A 110 -7.12 -19.99 3.32
N GLN A 111 -6.04 -20.75 3.52
CA GLN A 111 -6.09 -22.14 3.94
C GLN A 111 -5.16 -22.35 5.14
N GLN A 112 -5.72 -22.86 6.23
CA GLN A 112 -4.99 -23.27 7.41
C GLN A 112 -4.79 -24.78 7.40
N PHE A 113 -3.52 -25.20 7.46
CA PHE A 113 -3.12 -26.59 7.47
C PHE A 113 -2.97 -27.10 8.91
N ALA A 114 -3.09 -28.42 9.10
CA ALA A 114 -2.97 -29.07 10.41
C ALA A 114 -1.61 -28.80 11.10
N ASN A 115 -0.54 -28.57 10.32
CA ASN A 115 0.80 -28.28 10.82
C ASN A 115 1.04 -26.79 11.17
N ARG A 116 -0.02 -26.01 11.41
CA ARG A 116 0.01 -24.56 11.72
C ARG A 116 0.62 -23.69 10.62
N MET A 117 0.69 -24.20 9.39
CA MET A 117 0.96 -23.36 8.22
C MET A 117 -0.33 -22.71 7.74
N ILE A 118 -0.21 -21.51 7.19
CA ILE A 118 -1.32 -20.72 6.65
C ILE A 118 -0.90 -20.23 5.28
N LEU A 119 -1.58 -20.69 4.24
CA LEU A 119 -1.51 -20.08 2.91
C LEU A 119 -2.53 -18.94 2.87
N ASP A 120 -2.11 -17.75 2.48
CA ASP A 120 -2.94 -16.56 2.41
C ASP A 120 -2.66 -15.81 1.10
N ILE A 121 -3.62 -15.86 0.18
CA ILE A 121 -3.56 -15.30 -1.16
C ILE A 121 -4.64 -14.23 -1.26
N ILE A 122 -4.25 -13.01 -1.63
CA ILE A 122 -5.17 -11.88 -1.83
C ILE A 122 -4.76 -11.18 -3.11
N LEU A 123 -5.42 -11.46 -4.24
CA LEU A 123 -5.11 -10.85 -5.53
C LEU A 123 -5.90 -9.55 -5.75
N PRO A 124 -5.26 -8.51 -6.33
CA PRO A 124 -3.88 -8.46 -6.85
C PRO A 124 -2.81 -8.11 -5.79
N LYS A 125 -3.18 -7.97 -4.51
CA LYS A 125 -2.30 -7.49 -3.44
C LYS A 125 -1.07 -8.37 -3.18
N GLY A 126 -1.18 -9.69 -3.22
CA GLY A 126 -0.05 -10.56 -2.90
C GLY A 126 -0.43 -11.96 -2.41
N ALA A 127 0.59 -12.77 -2.14
CA ALA A 127 0.46 -14.12 -1.64
C ALA A 127 1.54 -14.43 -0.61
N TYR A 128 1.15 -15.12 0.46
CA TYR A 128 2.03 -15.44 1.59
C TYR A 128 1.81 -16.87 2.07
N LEU A 129 2.91 -17.53 2.40
CA LEU A 129 2.91 -18.72 3.23
C LEU A 129 3.45 -18.33 4.61
N ARG A 130 2.64 -18.53 5.65
CA ARG A 130 2.97 -18.17 7.03
C ARG A 130 3.05 -19.42 7.88
N LYS A 131 3.96 -19.41 8.85
CA LYS A 131 4.08 -20.45 9.86
C LYS A 131 4.33 -19.80 11.21
N GLU A 132 3.61 -20.27 12.22
CA GLU A 132 3.92 -19.93 13.60
C GLU A 132 5.21 -20.66 14.02
N VAL A 133 6.20 -19.91 14.46
CA VAL A 133 7.52 -20.43 14.82
C VAL A 133 7.91 -19.83 16.17
N LEU A 134 8.40 -20.67 17.09
CA LEU A 134 8.57 -20.30 18.50
C LEU A 134 7.21 -19.99 19.15
N ARG A 135 7.13 -20.00 20.49
CA ARG A 135 5.83 -19.80 21.18
C ARG A 135 5.16 -18.45 20.89
N ASN A 136 5.95 -17.45 20.43
CA ASN A 136 5.55 -16.05 20.29
C ASN A 136 5.99 -15.43 18.96
N GLY A 137 6.36 -16.22 17.96
CA GLY A 137 6.87 -15.73 16.68
C GLY A 137 6.09 -16.24 15.48
N ARG A 138 6.23 -15.52 14.35
CA ARG A 138 5.68 -15.92 13.06
C ARG A 138 6.69 -15.62 11.97
N VAL A 139 6.90 -16.59 11.09
CA VAL A 139 7.67 -16.41 9.86
C VAL A 139 6.70 -16.45 8.69
N SER A 140 6.84 -15.51 7.76
CA SER A 140 6.08 -15.45 6.53
C SER A 140 7.04 -15.32 5.35
N ILE A 141 6.80 -16.08 4.29
CA ILE A 141 7.46 -15.91 2.99
C ILE A 141 6.39 -15.55 1.98
N GLY A 142 6.66 -14.58 1.12
CA GLY A 142 5.69 -14.20 0.10
C GLY A 142 6.05 -12.93 -0.62
N SER A 143 5.08 -12.47 -1.41
CA SER A 143 5.20 -11.28 -2.22
C SER A 143 3.97 -10.40 -2.03
N ASP A 144 4.19 -9.09 -1.91
CA ASP A 144 3.15 -8.07 -2.01
C ASP A 144 3.41 -7.11 -3.15
N LEU A 145 2.32 -6.67 -3.74
CA LEU A 145 2.20 -5.51 -4.58
C LEU A 145 1.94 -4.28 -3.69
N ASN A 146 2.79 -3.27 -3.84
CA ASN A 146 2.63 -1.96 -3.25
C ASN A 146 2.60 -0.90 -4.36
N SER A 147 1.97 0.24 -4.09
CA SER A 147 1.93 1.37 -5.02
C SER A 147 2.29 2.65 -4.28
N THR A 148 3.25 3.39 -4.82
CA THR A 148 3.73 4.66 -4.28
C THR A 148 3.32 5.77 -5.22
N ILE A 149 2.62 6.79 -4.70
CA ILE A 149 2.14 7.94 -5.49
C ILE A 149 2.47 9.22 -4.72
N PHE A 150 3.09 10.20 -5.38
CA PHE A 150 3.31 11.55 -4.83
C PHE A 150 3.29 12.63 -5.92
N TYR A 151 3.14 13.88 -5.51
CA TYR A 151 3.04 15.03 -6.41
C TYR A 151 4.38 15.76 -6.54
N LEU A 152 4.70 16.15 -7.78
CA LEU A 152 5.88 16.92 -8.14
C LEU A 152 5.43 18.32 -8.57
N TYR A 153 5.85 19.34 -7.83
CA TYR A 153 5.63 20.75 -8.16
C TYR A 153 6.85 21.30 -8.90
N ASN A 154 6.63 22.21 -9.85
CA ASN A 154 7.68 22.90 -10.61
C ASN A 154 8.68 21.94 -11.29
N PHE A 155 8.22 20.74 -11.69
CA PHE A 155 9.05 19.75 -12.34
C PHE A 155 9.48 20.27 -13.73
N GLN A 156 10.80 20.33 -13.98
CA GLN A 156 11.41 20.90 -15.18
C GLN A 156 11.01 22.36 -15.49
N GLY A 157 10.71 23.16 -14.47
CA GLY A 157 10.40 24.59 -14.64
C GLY A 157 8.99 24.88 -15.17
N ALA A 158 8.13 23.88 -15.28
CA ALA A 158 6.73 24.07 -15.65
C ALA A 158 5.88 24.43 -14.43
N GLU A 159 4.96 25.40 -14.55
CA GLU A 159 3.95 25.74 -13.51
C GLU A 159 2.91 24.63 -13.25
N LYS A 160 3.06 23.47 -13.90
CA LYS A 160 2.13 22.34 -13.81
C LYS A 160 2.52 21.38 -12.70
N VAL A 161 1.51 20.74 -12.11
CA VAL A 161 1.69 19.66 -11.13
C VAL A 161 1.73 18.32 -11.83
N TYR A 162 2.76 17.53 -11.55
CA TYR A 162 2.93 16.18 -12.06
C TYR A 162 2.70 15.15 -10.94
N THR A 163 2.29 13.96 -11.33
CA THR A 163 2.13 12.80 -10.45
C THR A 163 3.22 11.79 -10.79
N PHE A 164 4.00 11.40 -9.79
CA PHE A 164 4.85 10.22 -9.84
C PHE A 164 4.06 9.03 -9.32
N SER A 165 4.04 7.93 -10.07
CA SER A 165 3.40 6.67 -9.70
C SER A 165 4.34 5.51 -9.94
N GLN A 166 4.54 4.70 -8.92
CA GLN A 166 5.45 3.57 -8.93
C GLN A 166 4.76 2.32 -8.38
N MET A 167 4.85 1.23 -9.13
CA MET A 167 4.39 -0.08 -8.68
C MET A 167 5.59 -0.89 -8.19
N GLU A 168 5.48 -1.44 -6.98
CA GLU A 168 6.54 -2.16 -6.32
C GLU A 168 6.08 -3.59 -6.00
N ILE A 169 6.89 -4.58 -6.34
CA ILE A 169 6.70 -5.96 -5.94
C ILE A 169 7.75 -6.28 -4.89
N ASN A 170 7.34 -6.39 -3.63
CA ASN A 170 8.21 -6.73 -2.53
C ASN A 170 8.09 -8.23 -2.25
N SER A 171 9.11 -9.00 -2.61
CA SER A 171 9.18 -10.44 -2.35
C SER A 171 10.20 -10.71 -1.27
N GLY A 172 9.87 -11.52 -0.27
CA GLY A 172 10.83 -11.82 0.78
C GLY A 172 10.29 -12.54 2.00
N LEU A 173 11.11 -12.49 3.04
CA LEU A 173 10.87 -13.08 4.35
C LEU A 173 10.44 -11.98 5.31
N THR A 174 9.44 -12.29 6.13
CA THR A 174 8.98 -11.46 7.23
C THR A 174 9.01 -12.29 8.50
N TYR A 175 9.71 -11.81 9.52
CA TYR A 175 9.66 -12.35 10.86
C TYR A 175 8.97 -11.35 11.77
N GLU A 176 7.99 -11.84 12.53
CA GLU A 176 7.29 -11.08 13.54
C GLU A 176 7.44 -11.76 14.90
N HIS A 177 7.75 -10.98 15.92
CA HIS A 177 7.93 -11.46 17.28
C HIS A 177 7.13 -10.62 18.27
N ASN A 178 6.32 -11.28 19.08
CA ASN A 178 5.57 -10.63 20.15
C ASN A 178 6.52 -10.36 21.33
N LEU A 179 6.90 -9.09 21.49
CA LEU A 179 7.69 -8.58 22.61
C LEU A 179 6.78 -8.35 23.82
N GLY A 180 6.42 -9.45 24.47
CA GLY A 180 5.52 -9.42 25.62
C GLY A 180 4.05 -9.34 25.20
N ARG A 181 3.26 -8.52 25.90
CA ARG A 181 1.79 -8.52 25.75
C ARG A 181 1.29 -7.58 24.67
N SER A 182 1.97 -6.45 24.44
CA SER A 182 1.41 -5.36 23.62
C SER A 182 2.32 -4.90 22.50
N PHE A 183 3.58 -5.32 22.45
CA PHE A 183 4.50 -4.93 21.38
C PHE A 183 4.74 -6.09 20.42
N ILE A 184 4.77 -5.79 19.12
CA ILE A 184 5.14 -6.74 18.08
C ILE A 184 6.25 -6.10 17.27
N ALA A 185 7.43 -6.71 17.30
CA ALA A 185 8.53 -6.36 16.42
C ALA A 185 8.39 -7.10 15.10
N THR A 186 8.66 -6.41 14.00
CA THR A 186 8.60 -6.93 12.65
C THR A 186 9.92 -6.66 11.95
N LEU A 187 10.50 -7.68 11.32
CA LEU A 187 11.64 -7.56 10.45
C LEU A 187 11.28 -8.20 9.11
N LYS A 188 11.35 -7.43 8.03
CA LYS A 188 11.10 -7.88 6.66
C LYS A 188 12.34 -7.63 5.82
N SER A 189 12.69 -8.59 4.97
CA SER A 189 13.84 -8.49 4.10
C SER A 189 13.60 -9.27 2.81
N GLY A 190 14.15 -8.79 1.70
CA GLY A 190 14.08 -9.48 0.42
C GLY A 190 14.39 -8.60 -0.77
N LEU A 191 13.75 -8.89 -1.90
CA LEU A 191 13.93 -8.20 -3.17
C LEU A 191 12.72 -7.31 -3.48
N LYS A 192 12.99 -6.06 -3.82
CA LYS A 192 12.05 -5.09 -4.35
C LYS A 192 12.26 -4.98 -5.85
N THR A 193 11.24 -5.34 -6.61
CA THR A 193 11.22 -5.15 -8.06
C THR A 193 10.27 -4.02 -8.40
N ILE A 194 10.73 -3.08 -9.22
CA ILE A 194 9.93 -1.93 -9.67
C ILE A 194 9.71 -2.10 -11.18
N PRO A 195 8.72 -2.91 -11.61
CA PRO A 195 8.48 -3.15 -13.02
C PRO A 195 8.05 -1.89 -13.78
N ARG A 196 7.52 -0.89 -13.07
CA ARG A 196 7.02 0.34 -13.67
C ARG A 196 7.04 1.50 -12.72
N SER A 197 7.68 2.59 -13.14
CA SER A 197 7.69 3.88 -12.47
C SER A 197 7.45 4.98 -13.52
N ARG A 198 6.52 5.91 -13.27
CA ARG A 198 6.07 6.89 -14.27
C ARG A 198 5.80 8.25 -13.67
N VAL A 199 6.07 9.29 -14.47
CA VAL A 199 5.63 10.66 -14.21
C VAL A 199 4.67 11.10 -15.31
N PHE A 200 3.52 11.65 -14.92
CA PHE A 200 2.50 12.17 -15.83
C PHE A 200 1.82 13.40 -15.23
N GLU A 201 1.17 14.22 -16.04
CA GLU A 201 0.45 15.42 -15.57
C GLU A 201 -0.73 15.00 -14.68
N LYS A 202 -0.93 15.66 -13.53
CA LYS A 202 -1.83 15.22 -12.44
C LYS A 202 -3.27 14.88 -12.86
N ASN A 203 -3.80 15.55 -13.89
CA ASN A 203 -5.16 15.36 -14.40
C ASN A 203 -5.23 14.56 -15.71
N LYS A 204 -4.10 14.02 -16.18
CA LYS A 204 -4.04 13.16 -17.35
C LYS A 204 -3.95 11.70 -16.95
N THR A 205 -4.26 10.83 -17.89
CA THR A 205 -4.11 9.39 -17.66
C THR A 205 -2.63 9.02 -17.53
N GLN A 206 -2.32 8.01 -16.72
CA GLN A 206 -0.95 7.48 -16.60
C GLN A 206 -0.39 6.88 -17.93
N ARG A 207 -1.23 6.77 -18.97
CA ARG A 207 -0.79 6.46 -20.34
C ARG A 207 -0.07 7.63 -20.99
N ASP A 208 -0.40 8.87 -20.61
CA ASP A 208 0.22 10.11 -21.11
C ASP A 208 1.44 10.48 -20.24
N TYR A 209 2.37 9.54 -20.09
CA TYR A 209 3.56 9.73 -19.29
C TYR A 209 4.60 10.59 -20.02
N ILE A 210 5.29 11.44 -19.27
CA ILE A 210 6.43 12.23 -19.75
C ILE A 210 7.77 11.58 -19.39
N TRP A 211 7.73 10.63 -18.45
CA TRP A 211 8.90 9.88 -18.02
C TRP A 211 8.47 8.49 -17.55
N GLU A 212 9.29 7.49 -17.87
CA GLU A 212 9.13 6.12 -17.43
C GLU A 212 10.50 5.54 -17.07
N ALA A 213 10.55 4.77 -15.98
CA ALA A 213 11.70 3.94 -15.64
C ALA A 213 11.25 2.58 -15.11
N SER A 214 12.13 1.61 -15.30
CA SER A 214 12.07 0.30 -14.68
C SER A 214 13.42 0.03 -14.04
N PRO A 215 13.67 0.54 -12.81
CA PRO A 215 14.92 0.30 -12.10
C PRO A 215 15.18 -1.19 -11.89
N ASP A 216 16.45 -1.56 -11.82
CA ASP A 216 16.86 -2.93 -11.51
C ASP A 216 16.35 -3.36 -10.11
N PRO A 217 16.07 -4.65 -9.91
CA PRO A 217 15.68 -5.18 -8.61
C PRO A 217 16.70 -4.81 -7.53
N SER A 218 16.21 -4.35 -6.38
CA SER A 218 17.04 -3.92 -5.26
C SER A 218 16.74 -4.73 -4.01
N PHE A 219 17.76 -4.98 -3.20
CA PHE A 219 17.58 -5.58 -1.89
C PHE A 219 16.99 -4.55 -0.92
N TYR A 220 16.07 -4.98 -0.05
CA TYR A 220 15.48 -4.13 0.97
C TYR A 220 15.45 -4.80 2.34
N ILE A 221 15.53 -3.97 3.38
CA ILE A 221 15.27 -4.35 4.78
C ILE A 221 14.26 -3.34 5.34
N HIS A 222 13.30 -3.84 6.10
CA HIS A 222 12.31 -3.05 6.80
C HIS A 222 12.16 -3.58 8.23
N ALA A 223 12.35 -2.72 9.21
CA ALA A 223 12.12 -3.02 10.62
C ALA A 223 10.97 -2.14 11.13
N GLY A 224 10.07 -2.72 11.92
CA GLY A 224 8.91 -2.04 12.46
C GLY A 224 8.60 -2.50 13.88
N LEU A 225 7.96 -1.63 14.65
CA LEU A 225 7.44 -1.92 15.97
C LEU A 225 5.97 -1.47 15.99
N SER A 226 5.07 -2.37 16.37
CA SER A 226 3.65 -2.07 16.51
C SER A 226 3.18 -2.28 17.95
N PHE A 227 2.23 -1.45 18.38
CA PHE A 227 1.65 -1.50 19.72
C PHE A 227 0.16 -1.85 19.64
N ASN A 228 -0.25 -2.90 20.35
CA ASN A 228 -1.63 -3.31 20.50
C ASN A 228 -2.10 -3.09 21.96
N PRO A 229 -2.83 -2.00 22.24
CA PRO A 229 -3.33 -1.70 23.58
C PRO A 229 -4.41 -2.68 24.07
N PHE A 230 -5.04 -3.43 23.17
CA PHE A 230 -6.15 -4.35 23.48
C PHE A 230 -5.74 -5.82 23.53
N ALA A 231 -4.44 -6.11 23.54
CA ALA A 231 -3.97 -7.48 23.69
C ALA A 231 -4.36 -8.02 25.07
N LYS A 232 -5.35 -8.92 25.09
CA LYS A 232 -5.89 -9.51 26.33
C LYS A 232 -4.77 -10.16 27.15
N LYS A 233 -4.85 -10.01 28.48
CA LYS A 233 -4.06 -10.83 29.42
C LYS A 233 -4.39 -12.32 29.16
N ARG A 234 -3.42 -13.13 28.72
CA ARG A 234 -3.55 -14.59 28.83
C ARG A 234 -3.65 -14.93 30.32
N LYS A 235 -4.77 -15.56 30.71
CA LYS A 235 -4.85 -16.32 31.96
C LYS A 235 -3.87 -17.50 31.89
#